data_AF-A0A1B6HNI9-F1
#
_entry.id   AF-A0A1B6HNI9-F1
#
_cell.length_a   1.000
_cell.length_b   1.000
_cell.length_c   1.000
_cell.angle_alpha   90.00
_cell.angle_beta   90.00
_cell.angle_gamma   90.00
#
_symmetry.space_group_name_H-M   'P 1'
#
loop_
_entity.id
_entity.type
_entity.pdbx_description
1 polymer ?
#
loop_
_entity_poly.entity_id
_entity_poly.type
_entity_poly.pdbx_seq_one_letter_code
_entity_poly.pdbx_strand_id
1 'polypeptide(L)'
;MGRRKNKHKQEISPPNENRQDPPILKPEKNSKIQRDLKKDTSDSKEVDCITDIPKINETGAMDLQNEISFETYHPSSERFTGREYYLYSLCQVCKRELVKKVTCPKCNLISYCSQEHRREHWPSHADLCDAVVAVCVDRGVKHIMQGAHNLPPDKFRIFRFKNMIDCETKVERPLEGWEKEMFIFPNVCGICKEYNNLVVCINCKHNSFCVGHQEKSNHSQWCEHVLQFKLIVEDQSKFGVVRPSIPVCEIQPALPKLSDINCFFQSICKYLEKFEYLQLTEIATCPLTALNTILKTKTELLSTKKISLHIVGAESDFETSNLEKWEYYFLHLIPNLEHLQVEFIGPELNAKTENEKYTVCKQCLIRNKSISFKFYNNLYHLCSGKSKPDLVCVFNPGLYRSTGFNGADTWSPSITNMLAYGSPVLVTEYTQKEILMDIERVNATRQILLKSGPSRNPFSSLKPSLNFVSDEESPVIFKNYFHCVM
;
A
#
# COMPACT_ATOMS: atom_id res chain seq x y z
N MET A 1 -48.46 -29.51 7.66
CA MET A 1 -49.73 -28.87 7.26
C MET A 1 -49.68 -27.40 7.68
N GLY A 2 -49.96 -26.50 6.75
CA GLY A 2 -49.44 -25.13 6.72
C GLY A 2 -50.06 -24.11 7.68
N ARG A 3 -49.31 -23.01 7.88
CA ARG A 3 -49.84 -21.74 8.41
C ARG A 3 -49.45 -20.59 7.50
N ARG A 4 -50.45 -19.72 7.29
CA ARG A 4 -50.61 -18.69 6.29
C ARG A 4 -49.66 -17.49 6.50
N LYS A 5 -49.24 -16.91 5.37
CA LYS A 5 -48.54 -15.63 5.23
C LYS A 5 -49.50 -14.47 5.53
N ASN A 6 -49.06 -13.47 6.29
CA ASN A 6 -49.64 -12.12 6.27
C ASN A 6 -48.62 -11.14 5.69
N LYS A 7 -49.00 -10.49 4.59
CA LYS A 7 -48.31 -9.37 3.95
C LYS A 7 -48.85 -8.07 4.57
N HIS A 8 -47.98 -7.22 5.11
CA HIS A 8 -48.30 -5.81 5.30
C HIS A 8 -47.69 -5.01 4.15
N LYS A 9 -48.55 -4.43 3.32
CA LYS A 9 -48.25 -3.28 2.46
C LYS A 9 -48.42 -2.03 3.31
N GLN A 10 -47.42 -1.14 3.32
CA GLN A 10 -47.60 0.25 3.74
C GLN A 10 -47.63 1.13 2.48
N GLU A 11 -48.70 1.92 2.37
CA GLU A 11 -48.95 2.86 1.29
C GLU A 11 -48.21 4.18 1.52
N ILE A 12 -47.78 4.76 0.40
CA ILE A 12 -46.97 5.96 0.26
C ILE A 12 -47.90 7.18 0.32
N SER A 13 -47.56 8.18 1.14
CA SER A 13 -48.16 9.53 1.10
C SER A 13 -47.16 10.51 0.44
N PRO A 14 -47.62 11.49 -0.37
CA PRO A 14 -46.74 12.35 -1.15
C PRO A 14 -46.07 13.45 -0.29
N PRO A 15 -44.93 14.03 -0.74
CA PRO A 15 -44.19 15.01 0.05
C PRO A 15 -44.81 16.41 -0.03
N ASN A 16 -44.79 17.09 1.11
CA ASN A 16 -45.26 18.45 1.32
C ASN A 16 -44.18 19.45 0.87
N GLU A 17 -44.45 20.23 -0.18
CA GLU A 17 -43.60 21.34 -0.63
C GLU A 17 -43.73 22.53 0.33
N ASN A 18 -42.71 22.73 1.18
CA ASN A 18 -42.29 24.04 1.72
C ASN A 18 -41.21 23.84 2.79
N ARG A 19 -39.94 23.85 2.39
CA ARG A 19 -38.83 24.24 3.27
C ARG A 19 -37.86 25.11 2.48
N GLN A 20 -37.68 26.33 2.98
CA GLN A 20 -36.77 27.34 2.47
C GLN A 20 -35.32 26.95 2.86
N ASP A 21 -34.42 26.97 1.87
CA ASP A 21 -32.98 26.77 2.08
C ASP A 21 -32.35 27.98 2.78
N PRO A 22 -31.41 27.78 3.73
CA PRO A 22 -30.65 28.89 4.31
C PRO A 22 -29.53 29.36 3.35
N PRO A 23 -29.15 30.65 3.40
CA PRO A 23 -28.30 31.26 2.39
C PRO A 23 -26.84 30.78 2.44
N ILE A 24 -26.28 30.58 1.24
CA ILE A 24 -24.89 30.23 0.96
C ILE A 24 -23.96 31.39 1.38
N LEU A 25 -23.13 31.17 2.39
CA LEU A 25 -22.02 32.07 2.75
C LEU A 25 -20.84 31.84 1.80
N LYS A 26 -20.42 32.92 1.11
CA LYS A 26 -19.23 32.94 0.25
C LYS A 26 -17.95 32.92 1.12
N PRO A 27 -16.91 32.15 0.78
CA PRO A 27 -15.65 32.18 1.52
C PRO A 27 -14.84 33.44 1.17
N GLU A 28 -14.53 34.23 2.20
CA GLU A 28 -13.61 35.37 2.11
C GLU A 28 -12.17 34.90 1.89
N LYS A 29 -11.44 35.67 1.08
CA LYS A 29 -10.10 35.39 0.56
C LYS A 29 -9.04 35.37 1.67
N ASN A 30 -8.54 34.20 2.02
CA ASN A 30 -7.32 34.06 2.83
C ASN A 30 -6.05 34.15 1.96
N SER A 31 -5.79 35.32 1.38
CA SER A 31 -4.69 35.57 0.44
C SER A 31 -3.30 35.68 1.10
N LYS A 32 -3.21 35.52 2.43
CA LYS A 32 -1.94 35.57 3.18
C LYS A 32 -1.26 34.20 3.25
N ILE A 33 -2.02 33.12 3.47
CA ILE A 33 -1.49 31.75 3.56
C ILE A 33 -0.88 31.28 2.22
N GLN A 34 -1.50 31.67 1.09
CA GLN A 34 -0.97 31.34 -0.25
C GLN A 34 0.31 32.10 -0.63
N ARG A 35 0.59 33.26 0.01
CA ARG A 35 1.82 34.03 -0.27
C ARG A 35 3.02 33.49 0.48
N ASP A 36 2.81 33.00 1.70
CA ASP A 36 3.89 32.39 2.49
C ASP A 36 4.26 30.99 1.95
N LEU A 37 3.29 30.23 1.40
CA LEU A 37 3.54 28.96 0.70
C LEU A 37 4.31 29.09 -0.63
N LYS A 38 4.20 30.25 -1.32
CA LYS A 38 4.92 30.51 -2.58
C LYS A 38 6.36 30.98 -2.38
N LYS A 39 6.73 31.42 -1.17
CA LYS A 39 8.07 31.92 -0.88
C LYS A 39 9.06 30.80 -0.53
N ASP A 40 8.58 29.70 0.04
CA ASP A 40 9.38 28.50 0.28
C ASP A 40 9.58 27.63 -0.98
N THR A 41 8.78 27.84 -2.04
CA THR A 41 8.90 27.13 -3.32
C THR A 41 9.95 27.70 -4.26
N SER A 42 10.60 28.84 -3.93
CA SER A 42 11.58 29.49 -4.83
C SER A 42 13.04 29.23 -4.50
N ASP A 43 13.36 28.47 -3.44
CA ASP A 43 14.76 28.15 -3.05
C ASP A 43 15.07 26.65 -2.87
N SER A 44 14.13 25.75 -3.20
CA SER A 44 14.45 24.33 -3.29
C SER A 44 15.07 24.03 -4.66
N LYS A 45 16.41 24.04 -4.74
CA LYS A 45 17.13 23.35 -5.82
C LYS A 45 16.62 21.92 -5.87
N GLU A 46 16.00 21.54 -6.99
CA GLU A 46 15.70 20.15 -7.32
C GLU A 46 17.01 19.37 -7.23
N VAL A 47 17.14 18.56 -6.17
CA VAL A 47 18.20 17.55 -6.09
C VAL A 47 17.68 16.36 -6.87
N ASP A 48 18.31 16.11 -8.00
CA ASP A 48 18.07 14.96 -8.86
C ASP A 48 18.53 13.69 -8.11
N CYS A 49 17.64 13.05 -7.35
CA CYS A 49 17.99 11.96 -6.43
C CYS A 49 18.16 10.58 -7.11
N ILE A 50 18.55 10.50 -8.39
CA ILE A 50 18.72 9.22 -9.14
C ILE A 50 20.18 8.98 -9.56
N THR A 51 21.16 9.58 -8.90
CA THR A 51 22.56 9.19 -9.06
C THR A 51 23.15 8.89 -7.70
N ASP A 52 22.91 7.67 -7.21
CA ASP A 52 23.82 6.86 -6.37
C ASP A 52 23.05 5.63 -5.85
N ILE A 53 22.61 4.80 -6.81
CA ILE A 53 22.25 3.41 -6.55
C ILE A 53 23.55 2.71 -6.11
N PRO A 54 23.55 1.83 -5.08
CA PRO A 54 24.72 1.00 -4.77
C PRO A 54 25.24 0.34 -6.06
N LYS A 55 26.56 0.20 -6.24
CA LYS A 55 27.11 -0.41 -7.46
C LYS A 55 26.47 -1.80 -7.69
N ILE A 56 25.48 -1.86 -8.60
CA ILE A 56 24.83 -3.08 -9.06
C ILE A 56 25.77 -3.68 -10.10
N ASN A 57 26.32 -4.86 -9.85
CA ASN A 57 27.01 -5.59 -10.90
C ASN A 57 25.99 -6.38 -11.72
N GLU A 58 25.87 -6.03 -13.00
CA GLU A 58 25.39 -6.95 -14.01
C GLU A 58 26.58 -7.82 -14.45
N THR A 59 26.61 -9.07 -13.96
CA THR A 59 27.53 -10.15 -14.38
C THR A 59 29.03 -9.96 -14.10
N GLY A 60 29.62 -10.82 -13.27
CA GLY A 60 31.08 -10.93 -13.09
C GLY A 60 31.47 -11.97 -12.04
N ALA A 61 32.45 -12.81 -12.37
CA ALA A 61 32.77 -14.08 -11.74
C ALA A 61 33.24 -14.00 -10.26
N MET A 62 32.92 -15.07 -9.52
CA MET A 62 33.32 -15.33 -8.13
C MET A 62 34.84 -15.37 -7.96
N ASP A 63 35.35 -14.61 -7.00
CA ASP A 63 36.67 -14.83 -6.40
C ASP A 63 36.45 -15.26 -4.93
N LEU A 64 36.74 -16.54 -4.64
CA LEU A 64 36.68 -17.11 -3.30
C LEU A 64 37.93 -16.66 -2.54
N GLN A 65 37.79 -15.79 -1.54
CA GLN A 65 38.49 -15.85 -0.26
C GLN A 65 38.19 -14.60 0.59
N ASN A 66 37.22 -14.74 1.49
CA ASN A 66 37.16 -14.19 2.86
C ASN A 66 35.71 -14.24 3.33
N GLU A 67 35.34 -15.37 3.93
CA GLU A 67 34.03 -15.54 4.55
C GLU A 67 33.94 -14.69 5.82
N ILE A 68 33.08 -13.67 5.79
CA ILE A 68 32.51 -13.06 6.99
C ILE A 68 31.23 -13.86 7.27
N SER A 69 31.21 -14.64 8.35
CA SER A 69 30.05 -15.43 8.74
C SER A 69 28.96 -14.54 9.33
N PHE A 70 27.95 -14.23 8.53
CA PHE A 70 26.67 -13.72 9.04
C PHE A 70 25.87 -14.91 9.56
N GLU A 71 25.58 -14.96 10.87
CA GLU A 71 24.56 -15.88 11.38
C GLU A 71 23.19 -15.40 10.87
N THR A 72 22.82 -15.86 9.67
CA THR A 72 21.48 -15.69 9.15
C THR A 72 20.52 -16.49 10.02
N TYR A 73 19.60 -15.82 10.71
CA TYR A 73 18.39 -16.48 11.19
C TYR A 73 17.75 -17.19 9.99
N HIS A 74 17.53 -18.51 10.13
CA HIS A 74 16.91 -19.36 9.10
C HIS A 74 15.39 -19.43 9.35
N PRO A 75 14.57 -18.58 8.69
CA PRO A 75 13.13 -18.81 8.66
C PRO A 75 12.84 -20.12 7.92
N SER A 76 11.72 -20.75 8.25
CA SER A 76 11.27 -22.02 7.68
C SER A 76 11.35 -22.03 6.15
N SER A 77 11.83 -23.14 5.59
CA SER A 77 11.99 -23.41 4.15
C SER A 77 10.67 -23.53 3.37
N GLU A 78 9.57 -23.02 3.91
CA GLU A 78 8.26 -23.06 3.27
C GLU A 78 8.21 -21.95 2.20
N ARG A 79 8.39 -22.36 0.94
CA ARG A 79 8.09 -21.52 -0.22
C ARG A 79 6.59 -21.24 -0.24
N PHE A 80 6.17 -20.12 0.35
CA PHE A 80 4.81 -19.63 0.18
C PHE A 80 4.62 -19.25 -1.29
N THR A 81 3.60 -19.81 -1.93
CA THR A 81 3.14 -19.33 -3.24
C THR A 81 2.67 -17.90 -3.04
N GLY A 82 3.36 -16.94 -3.66
CA GLY A 82 2.97 -15.54 -3.61
C GLY A 82 1.60 -15.31 -4.22
N ARG A 83 0.99 -14.15 -3.93
CA ARG A 83 -0.25 -13.78 -4.60
C ARG A 83 -0.04 -13.77 -6.11
N GLU A 84 -1.03 -14.23 -6.85
CA GLU A 84 -0.99 -14.16 -8.29
C GLU A 84 -1.27 -12.73 -8.76
N TYR A 85 -0.40 -12.18 -9.61
CA TYR A 85 -0.57 -10.86 -10.22
C TYR A 85 -1.03 -10.99 -11.68
N TYR A 86 -1.90 -10.09 -12.11
CA TYR A 86 -2.16 -9.82 -13.51
C TYR A 86 -1.40 -8.56 -13.95
N LEU A 87 -0.63 -8.69 -15.02
CA LEU A 87 -0.06 -7.57 -15.78
C LEU A 87 -0.29 -7.86 -17.26
N TYR A 88 -0.99 -6.98 -17.97
CA TYR A 88 -1.37 -7.24 -19.38
C TYR A 88 -0.17 -7.51 -20.30
N SER A 89 1.02 -7.02 -19.91
CA SER A 89 2.28 -7.16 -20.66
C SER A 89 3.03 -8.46 -20.37
N LEU A 90 2.58 -9.25 -19.39
CA LEU A 90 3.19 -10.50 -18.99
C LEU A 90 2.31 -11.70 -19.36
N CYS A 91 2.92 -12.86 -19.54
CA CYS A 91 2.19 -14.11 -19.67
C CYS A 91 1.49 -14.44 -18.34
N GLN A 92 0.18 -14.70 -18.36
CA GLN A 92 -0.51 -15.02 -17.10
C GLN A 92 0.07 -16.25 -16.40
N VAL A 93 0.50 -17.29 -17.12
CA VAL A 93 1.07 -18.50 -16.50
C VAL A 93 2.48 -18.26 -15.96
N CYS A 94 3.47 -18.04 -16.83
CA CYS A 94 4.88 -18.00 -16.42
C CYS A 94 5.40 -16.62 -15.99
N LYS A 95 4.53 -15.59 -16.01
CA LYS A 95 4.81 -14.16 -15.77
C LYS A 95 5.93 -13.54 -16.61
N ARG A 96 6.56 -14.23 -17.56
CA ARG A 96 7.57 -13.65 -18.46
C ARG A 96 6.97 -12.63 -19.44
N GLU A 97 7.79 -11.67 -19.85
CA GLU A 97 7.47 -10.70 -20.91
C GLU A 97 6.97 -11.36 -22.21
N LEU A 98 5.94 -10.76 -22.81
CA LEU A 98 5.30 -11.26 -24.02
C LEU A 98 6.04 -10.80 -25.29
N VAL A 99 7.00 -11.58 -25.76
CA VAL A 99 7.65 -11.37 -27.09
C VAL A 99 6.71 -11.78 -28.23
N LYS A 100 6.07 -12.95 -28.11
CA LYS A 100 5.02 -13.43 -29.02
C LYS A 100 3.72 -13.54 -28.23
N LYS A 101 2.80 -12.61 -28.49
CA LYS A 101 1.56 -12.47 -27.72
C LYS A 101 0.45 -13.35 -28.30
N VAL A 102 -0.06 -14.28 -27.50
CA VAL A 102 -1.30 -15.03 -27.76
C VAL A 102 -2.38 -14.47 -26.85
N THR A 103 -3.22 -13.58 -27.37
CA THR A 103 -4.36 -13.02 -26.61
C THR A 103 -5.53 -14.01 -26.59
N CYS A 104 -6.30 -14.05 -25.50
CA CYS A 104 -7.57 -14.77 -25.47
C CYS A 104 -8.54 -14.20 -26.54
N PRO A 105 -9.00 -15.00 -27.52
CA PRO A 105 -9.75 -14.49 -28.67
C PRO A 105 -11.20 -14.09 -28.34
N LYS A 106 -11.72 -14.53 -27.19
CA LYS A 106 -13.07 -14.20 -26.71
C LYS A 106 -13.10 -12.84 -26.01
N CYS A 107 -12.43 -12.72 -24.87
CA CYS A 107 -12.48 -11.52 -24.04
C CYS A 107 -11.49 -10.42 -24.47
N ASN A 108 -10.39 -10.79 -25.15
CA ASN A 108 -9.28 -9.89 -25.51
C ASN A 108 -8.56 -9.19 -24.35
N LEU A 109 -8.77 -9.62 -23.10
CA LEU A 109 -8.19 -8.99 -21.90
C LEU A 109 -6.87 -9.61 -21.43
N ILE A 110 -6.69 -10.92 -21.63
CA ILE A 110 -5.55 -11.66 -21.08
C ILE A 110 -4.69 -12.27 -22.17
N SER A 111 -3.41 -12.46 -21.89
CA SER A 111 -2.42 -12.88 -22.88
C SER A 111 -1.38 -13.85 -22.35
N TYR A 112 -0.85 -14.65 -23.27
CA TYR A 112 0.04 -15.76 -22.99
C TYR A 112 1.21 -15.73 -23.97
N CYS A 113 2.36 -16.30 -23.58
CA CYS A 113 3.51 -16.42 -24.47
C CYS A 113 3.37 -17.57 -25.49
N SER A 114 2.40 -18.46 -25.31
CA SER A 114 2.16 -19.61 -26.19
C SER A 114 0.70 -20.09 -26.15
N GLN A 115 0.33 -20.88 -27.16
CA GLN A 115 -0.97 -21.56 -27.22
C GLN A 115 -1.11 -22.63 -26.12
N GLU A 116 0.00 -23.16 -25.63
CA GLU A 116 0.07 -24.12 -24.53
C GLU A 116 -0.31 -23.47 -23.21
N HIS A 117 0.35 -22.38 -22.80
CA HIS A 117 -0.01 -21.65 -21.58
C HIS A 117 -1.44 -21.11 -21.61
N ARG A 118 -1.98 -20.76 -22.80
CA ARG A 118 -3.40 -20.42 -22.93
C ARG A 118 -4.32 -21.60 -22.58
N ARG A 119 -3.97 -22.82 -22.99
CA ARG A 119 -4.76 -24.03 -22.70
C ARG A 119 -4.63 -24.43 -21.23
N GLU A 120 -3.42 -24.33 -20.69
CA GLU A 120 -3.13 -24.59 -19.27
C GLU A 120 -3.96 -23.69 -18.35
N HIS A 121 -4.03 -22.39 -18.65
CA HIS A 121 -4.78 -21.43 -17.84
C HIS A 121 -6.30 -21.43 -18.11
N TRP A 122 -6.77 -22.11 -19.16
CA TRP A 122 -8.18 -22.07 -19.56
C TRP A 122 -9.16 -22.47 -18.44
N PRO A 123 -8.92 -23.55 -17.65
CA PRO A 123 -9.82 -23.93 -16.56
C PRO A 123 -10.06 -22.81 -15.53
N SER A 124 -9.02 -22.02 -15.21
CA SER A 124 -9.11 -20.90 -14.26
C SER A 124 -9.66 -19.61 -14.87
N HIS A 125 -9.70 -19.50 -16.21
CA HIS A 125 -10.12 -18.28 -16.91
C HIS A 125 -11.51 -18.34 -17.54
N ALA A 126 -12.02 -19.55 -17.83
CA ALA A 126 -13.15 -19.75 -18.71
C ALA A 126 -14.44 -19.04 -18.25
N ASP A 127 -14.77 -19.14 -16.97
CA ASP A 127 -15.98 -18.55 -16.39
C ASP A 127 -15.95 -17.02 -16.44
N LEU A 128 -14.84 -16.40 -16.04
CA LEU A 128 -14.66 -14.95 -16.15
C LEU A 128 -14.67 -14.49 -17.62
N CYS A 129 -14.06 -15.28 -18.50
CA CYS A 129 -14.04 -14.99 -19.94
C CYS A 129 -15.47 -14.93 -20.51
N ASP A 130 -16.29 -15.93 -20.18
CA ASP A 130 -17.68 -16.00 -20.64
C ASP A 130 -18.54 -14.90 -19.99
N ALA A 131 -18.28 -14.54 -18.72
CA ALA A 131 -18.92 -13.40 -18.06
C ALA A 131 -18.60 -12.06 -18.76
N VAL A 132 -17.34 -11.81 -19.12
CA VAL A 132 -16.95 -10.61 -19.89
C VAL A 132 -17.70 -10.53 -21.22
N VAL A 133 -17.81 -11.66 -21.93
CA VAL A 133 -18.55 -11.73 -23.20
C VAL A 133 -20.03 -11.44 -22.97
N ALA A 134 -20.65 -12.05 -21.95
CA ALA A 134 -22.05 -11.82 -21.60
C ALA A 134 -22.33 -10.35 -21.26
N VAL A 135 -21.48 -9.70 -20.46
CA VAL A 135 -21.59 -8.27 -20.14
C VAL A 135 -21.48 -7.41 -21.40
N CYS A 136 -20.60 -7.76 -22.34
CA CYS A 136 -20.48 -7.04 -23.60
C CYS A 136 -21.77 -7.16 -24.45
N VAL A 137 -22.35 -8.36 -24.52
CA VAL A 137 -23.61 -8.64 -25.23
C VAL A 137 -24.77 -7.85 -24.60
N ASP A 138 -24.94 -7.91 -23.28
CA ASP A 138 -26.01 -7.21 -22.55
C ASP A 138 -25.97 -5.69 -22.79
N ARG A 139 -24.76 -5.13 -22.95
CA ARG A 139 -24.54 -3.70 -23.18
C ARG A 139 -24.47 -3.31 -24.66
N GLY A 140 -24.53 -4.27 -25.59
CA GLY A 140 -24.40 -4.02 -27.03
C GLY A 140 -23.03 -3.46 -27.45
N VAL A 141 -21.97 -3.81 -26.74
CA VAL A 141 -20.59 -3.37 -27.02
C VAL A 141 -19.72 -4.53 -27.51
N LYS A 142 -18.66 -4.21 -28.26
CA LYS A 142 -17.72 -5.22 -28.79
C LYS A 142 -16.58 -5.56 -27.84
N HIS A 143 -16.32 -4.69 -26.87
CA HIS A 143 -15.25 -4.85 -25.89
C HIS A 143 -15.63 -4.16 -24.58
N ILE A 144 -15.18 -4.69 -23.45
CA ILE A 144 -15.56 -4.20 -22.12
C ILE A 144 -15.04 -2.78 -21.83
N MET A 145 -13.96 -2.36 -22.51
CA MET A 145 -13.42 -1.00 -22.43
C MET A 145 -14.05 -0.02 -23.44
N GLN A 146 -15.01 -0.47 -24.25
CA GLN A 146 -15.73 0.43 -25.15
C GLN A 146 -16.54 1.46 -24.34
N GLY A 147 -16.34 2.74 -24.63
CA GLY A 147 -16.93 3.85 -23.87
C GLY A 147 -15.99 4.48 -22.83
N ALA A 148 -14.77 3.96 -22.66
CA ALA A 148 -13.78 4.55 -21.75
C ALA A 148 -13.11 5.82 -22.30
N HIS A 149 -13.18 6.06 -23.61
CA HIS A 149 -12.44 7.11 -24.29
C HIS A 149 -12.69 8.50 -23.68
N ASN A 150 -11.62 9.18 -23.29
CA ASN A 150 -11.59 10.49 -22.62
C ASN A 150 -12.45 10.59 -21.35
N LEU A 151 -12.74 9.48 -20.67
CA LEU A 151 -13.37 9.56 -19.35
C LEU A 151 -12.43 10.29 -18.36
N PRO A 152 -12.94 11.27 -17.59
CA PRO A 152 -12.21 11.87 -16.48
C PRO A 152 -11.78 10.81 -15.45
N PRO A 153 -10.71 11.04 -14.66
CA PRO A 153 -10.17 10.06 -13.72
C PRO A 153 -11.21 9.36 -12.83
N ASP A 154 -12.05 10.13 -12.12
CA ASP A 154 -13.07 9.57 -11.22
C ASP A 154 -14.12 8.74 -11.98
N LYS A 155 -14.49 9.16 -13.20
CA LYS A 155 -15.44 8.43 -14.05
C LYS A 155 -14.81 7.16 -14.61
N PHE A 156 -13.52 7.20 -14.96
CA PHE A 156 -12.79 6.02 -15.42
C PHE A 156 -12.60 5.00 -14.30
N ARG A 157 -12.33 5.45 -13.06
CA ARG A 157 -12.31 4.60 -11.87
C ARG A 157 -13.66 3.89 -11.69
N ILE A 158 -14.75 4.65 -11.63
CA ILE A 158 -16.11 4.08 -11.52
C ILE A 158 -16.42 3.11 -12.67
N PHE A 159 -16.01 3.44 -13.90
CA PHE A 159 -16.19 2.58 -15.07
C PHE A 159 -15.48 1.22 -14.90
N ARG A 160 -14.23 1.21 -14.46
CA ARG A 160 -13.47 -0.01 -14.16
C ARG A 160 -14.15 -0.85 -13.06
N PHE A 161 -14.55 -0.22 -11.96
CA PHE A 161 -15.25 -0.90 -10.86
C PHE A 161 -16.60 -1.49 -11.30
N LYS A 162 -17.37 -0.77 -12.11
CA LYS A 162 -18.63 -1.28 -12.65
C LYS A 162 -18.42 -2.49 -13.56
N ASN A 163 -17.38 -2.47 -14.41
CA ASN A 163 -17.04 -3.63 -15.24
C ASN A 163 -16.70 -4.86 -14.40
N MET A 164 -15.93 -4.67 -13.33
CA MET A 164 -15.58 -5.72 -12.39
C MET A 164 -16.83 -6.30 -11.69
N ILE A 165 -17.69 -5.45 -11.12
CA ILE A 165 -18.90 -5.87 -10.38
C ILE A 165 -19.89 -6.58 -11.29
N ASP A 166 -20.12 -6.07 -12.50
CA ASP A 166 -21.03 -6.68 -13.46
C ASP A 166 -20.51 -8.07 -13.89
N CYS A 167 -19.20 -8.25 -14.05
CA CYS A 167 -18.61 -9.55 -14.31
C CYS A 167 -18.71 -10.48 -13.08
N GLU A 168 -18.36 -10.02 -11.88
CA GLU A 168 -18.47 -10.79 -10.63
C GLU A 168 -19.90 -11.30 -10.40
N THR A 169 -20.90 -10.47 -10.71
CA THR A 169 -22.33 -10.86 -10.66
C THR A 169 -22.66 -11.99 -11.63
N LYS A 170 -22.06 -12.00 -12.82
CA LYS A 170 -22.27 -13.03 -13.85
C LYS A 170 -21.49 -14.32 -13.57
N VAL A 171 -20.33 -14.22 -12.92
CA VAL A 171 -19.52 -15.38 -12.51
C VAL A 171 -20.15 -16.08 -11.28
N GLU A 172 -20.97 -15.38 -10.49
CA GLU A 172 -21.68 -15.90 -9.31
C GLU A 172 -20.75 -16.40 -8.17
N ARG A 173 -19.51 -15.90 -8.16
CA ARG A 173 -18.55 -16.05 -7.06
C ARG A 173 -17.70 -14.79 -6.93
N PRO A 174 -17.10 -14.54 -5.75
CA PRO A 174 -16.10 -13.50 -5.63
C PRO A 174 -14.97 -13.69 -6.66
N LEU A 175 -14.55 -12.60 -7.29
CA LEU A 175 -13.38 -12.61 -8.16
C LEU A 175 -12.10 -12.70 -7.34
N GLU A 176 -11.15 -13.50 -7.83
CA GLU A 176 -9.80 -13.60 -7.30
C GLU A 176 -9.01 -12.30 -7.54
N GLY A 177 -7.87 -12.14 -6.86
CA GLY A 177 -7.05 -10.92 -6.95
C GLY A 177 -6.63 -10.59 -8.38
N TRP A 178 -6.06 -11.56 -9.10
CA TRP A 178 -5.62 -11.37 -10.48
C TRP A 178 -6.79 -11.13 -11.45
N GLU A 179 -7.97 -11.68 -11.18
CA GLU A 179 -9.18 -11.46 -11.97
C GLU A 179 -9.68 -10.01 -11.83
N LYS A 180 -9.69 -9.49 -10.60
CA LYS A 180 -10.01 -8.07 -10.33
C LYS A 180 -9.03 -7.14 -11.04
N GLU A 181 -7.75 -7.49 -10.99
CA GLU A 181 -6.67 -6.74 -11.66
C GLU A 181 -6.85 -6.65 -13.18
N MET A 182 -7.54 -7.58 -13.84
CA MET A 182 -7.88 -7.46 -15.27
C MET A 182 -8.75 -6.22 -15.59
N PHE A 183 -9.59 -5.80 -14.66
CA PHE A 183 -10.48 -4.64 -14.81
C PHE A 183 -9.88 -3.38 -14.21
N ILE A 184 -9.11 -3.53 -13.14
CA ILE A 184 -8.48 -2.43 -12.43
C ILE A 184 -7.25 -1.93 -13.21
N PHE A 185 -6.49 -2.81 -13.87
CA PHE A 185 -5.30 -2.46 -14.66
C PHE A 185 -5.44 -2.88 -16.15
N PRO A 186 -6.46 -2.39 -16.87
CA PRO A 186 -6.68 -2.77 -18.26
C PRO A 186 -5.62 -2.15 -19.17
N ASN A 187 -5.30 -2.82 -20.28
CA ASN A 187 -4.44 -2.25 -21.31
C ASN A 187 -5.18 -1.15 -22.09
N VAL A 188 -4.98 0.11 -21.68
CA VAL A 188 -5.52 1.30 -22.35
C VAL A 188 -4.45 2.38 -22.52
N CYS A 189 -4.71 3.35 -23.39
CA CYS A 189 -3.87 4.53 -23.52
C CYS A 189 -3.82 5.28 -22.19
N GLY A 190 -2.60 5.57 -21.70
CA GLY A 190 -2.39 6.30 -20.45
C GLY A 190 -3.10 7.67 -20.39
N ILE A 191 -3.35 8.31 -21.53
CA ILE A 191 -4.04 9.61 -21.64
C ILE A 191 -5.54 9.44 -21.93
N CYS A 192 -5.89 9.03 -23.16
CA CYS A 192 -7.29 9.06 -23.62
C CYS A 192 -8.09 7.81 -23.29
N LYS A 193 -7.49 6.80 -22.66
CA LYS A 193 -8.14 5.52 -22.29
C LYS A 193 -8.70 4.71 -23.47
N GLU A 194 -8.27 5.02 -24.70
CA GLU A 194 -8.49 4.14 -25.86
C GLU A 194 -7.86 2.76 -25.61
N TYR A 195 -8.48 1.69 -26.11
CA TYR A 195 -8.00 0.31 -25.90
C TYR A 195 -7.47 -0.35 -27.17
N ASN A 196 -7.73 0.23 -28.36
CA ASN A 196 -7.26 -0.29 -29.64
C ASN A 196 -6.04 0.47 -30.18
N ASN A 197 -5.28 -0.20 -31.06
CA ASN A 197 -4.18 0.41 -31.83
C ASN A 197 -3.15 1.16 -30.96
N LEU A 198 -2.77 0.54 -29.85
CA LEU A 198 -1.84 1.11 -28.89
C LEU A 198 -0.39 0.70 -29.18
N VAL A 199 0.53 1.63 -28.97
CA VAL A 199 1.97 1.42 -28.93
C VAL A 199 2.39 1.29 -27.47
N VAL A 200 3.16 0.25 -27.16
CA VAL A 200 3.69 0.02 -25.81
C VAL A 200 5.00 0.80 -25.64
N CYS A 201 5.19 1.42 -24.46
CA CYS A 201 6.44 2.07 -24.11
C CYS A 201 7.62 1.10 -24.22
N ILE A 202 8.67 1.51 -24.92
CA ILE A 202 9.84 0.65 -25.20
C ILE A 202 10.68 0.30 -23.96
N ASN A 203 10.61 1.13 -22.91
CA ASN A 203 11.43 0.95 -21.71
C ASN A 203 10.73 0.01 -20.71
N CYS A 204 9.61 0.45 -20.10
CA CYS A 204 8.90 -0.41 -19.15
C CYS A 204 8.18 -1.60 -19.80
N LYS A 205 7.85 -1.50 -21.11
CA LYS A 205 7.09 -2.50 -21.87
C LYS A 205 5.75 -2.86 -21.24
N HIS A 206 5.19 -1.94 -20.44
CA HIS A 206 3.95 -2.13 -19.70
C HIS A 206 2.99 -0.94 -19.77
N ASN A 207 3.37 0.28 -20.12
CA ASN A 207 2.36 1.32 -20.37
C ASN A 207 2.10 1.45 -21.87
N SER A 208 0.85 1.61 -22.24
CA SER A 208 0.41 1.73 -23.63
C SER A 208 -0.10 3.13 -23.93
N PHE A 209 0.08 3.57 -25.18
CA PHE A 209 -0.33 4.89 -25.65
C PHE A 209 -0.85 4.81 -27.09
N CYS A 210 -1.80 5.66 -27.45
CA CYS A 210 -2.00 5.98 -28.87
C CYS A 210 -0.75 6.68 -29.42
N VAL A 211 -0.60 6.67 -30.74
CA VAL A 211 0.50 7.37 -31.42
C VAL A 211 0.53 8.85 -30.99
N GLY A 212 1.69 9.32 -30.54
CA GLY A 212 1.90 10.70 -30.07
C GLY A 212 1.35 11.03 -28.67
N HIS A 213 0.71 10.08 -27.96
CA HIS A 213 0.24 10.32 -26.60
C HIS A 213 1.31 10.08 -25.53
N GLN A 214 2.31 9.24 -25.77
CA GLN A 214 3.36 8.98 -24.78
C GLN A 214 4.10 10.26 -24.36
N GLU A 215 4.47 11.09 -25.34
CA GLU A 215 5.20 12.36 -25.15
C GLU A 215 4.41 13.42 -24.37
N LYS A 216 3.08 13.31 -24.36
CA LYS A 216 2.18 14.23 -23.65
C LYS A 216 1.85 13.76 -22.23
N SER A 217 2.34 12.59 -21.83
CA SER A 217 2.05 12.00 -20.53
C SER A 217 3.18 12.28 -19.53
N ASN A 218 2.89 12.12 -18.25
CA ASN A 218 3.90 12.12 -17.18
C ASN A 218 4.57 10.74 -16.98
N HIS A 219 4.39 9.81 -17.92
CA HIS A 219 4.84 8.42 -17.76
C HIS A 219 6.35 8.31 -17.53
N SER A 220 7.17 9.17 -18.14
CA SER A 220 8.63 9.14 -17.97
C SER A 220 9.07 9.21 -16.50
N GLN A 221 8.33 9.94 -15.66
CA GLN A 221 8.56 10.05 -14.21
C GLN A 221 8.39 8.70 -13.48
N TRP A 222 7.54 7.82 -14.01
CA TRP A 222 7.13 6.56 -13.38
C TRP A 222 7.64 5.33 -14.11
N CYS A 223 8.18 5.49 -15.31
CA CYS A 223 8.52 4.40 -16.22
C CYS A 223 9.46 3.37 -15.59
N GLU A 224 10.50 3.82 -14.89
CA GLU A 224 11.45 2.95 -14.21
C GLU A 224 10.79 2.18 -13.05
N HIS A 225 9.91 2.84 -12.29
CA HIS A 225 9.18 2.19 -11.19
C HIS A 225 8.20 1.13 -11.69
N VAL A 226 7.57 1.35 -12.84
CA VAL A 226 6.72 0.34 -13.50
C VAL A 226 7.56 -0.85 -13.98
N LEU A 227 8.73 -0.60 -14.56
CA LEU A 227 9.67 -1.66 -14.93
C LEU A 227 10.09 -2.47 -13.71
N GLN A 228 10.45 -1.82 -12.61
CA GLN A 228 10.81 -2.46 -11.35
C GLN A 228 9.68 -3.32 -10.78
N PHE A 229 8.44 -2.82 -10.80
CA PHE A 229 7.28 -3.61 -10.36
C PHE A 229 7.09 -4.87 -11.21
N LYS A 230 7.24 -4.76 -12.52
CA LYS A 230 7.16 -5.90 -13.44
C LYS A 230 8.25 -6.94 -13.14
N LEU A 231 9.49 -6.51 -12.91
CA LEU A 231 10.59 -7.40 -12.53
C LEU A 231 10.33 -8.11 -11.19
N ILE A 232 9.79 -7.40 -10.20
CA ILE A 232 9.36 -7.99 -8.92
C ILE A 232 8.33 -9.11 -9.16
N VAL A 233 7.33 -8.88 -10.01
CA VAL A 233 6.30 -9.90 -10.33
C VAL A 233 6.91 -11.10 -11.04
N GLU A 234 7.84 -10.88 -11.98
CA GLU A 234 8.58 -11.95 -12.66
C GLU A 234 9.40 -12.80 -11.69
N ASP A 235 10.13 -12.16 -10.77
CA ASP A 235 10.98 -12.86 -9.80
C ASP A 235 10.15 -13.60 -8.75
N GLN A 236 9.07 -13.00 -8.24
CA GLN A 236 8.15 -13.68 -7.33
C GLN A 236 7.50 -14.91 -7.97
N SER A 237 7.21 -14.87 -9.27
CA SER A 237 6.69 -16.04 -9.98
C SER A 237 7.70 -17.18 -10.11
N LYS A 238 9.00 -16.86 -10.22
CA LYS A 238 10.07 -17.86 -10.39
C LYS A 238 10.54 -18.43 -9.06
N PHE A 239 10.70 -17.56 -8.06
CA PHE A 239 11.36 -17.89 -6.80
C PHE A 239 10.40 -18.00 -5.61
N GLY A 240 9.13 -17.61 -5.78
CA GLY A 240 8.17 -17.48 -4.71
C GLY A 240 8.36 -16.18 -3.91
N VAL A 241 7.65 -16.05 -2.78
CA VAL A 241 7.85 -14.91 -1.88
C VAL A 241 9.15 -15.10 -1.11
N VAL A 242 10.18 -14.34 -1.48
CA VAL A 242 11.39 -14.26 -0.66
C VAL A 242 11.08 -13.46 0.60
N ARG A 243 11.35 -14.06 1.75
CA ARG A 243 11.37 -13.41 3.06
C ARG A 243 12.83 -13.17 3.43
N PRO A 244 13.42 -12.03 3.05
CA PRO A 244 14.82 -11.77 3.38
C PRO A 244 14.98 -11.69 4.89
N SER A 245 16.09 -12.23 5.40
CA SER A 245 16.42 -12.11 6.81
C SER A 245 16.76 -10.66 7.12
N ILE A 246 16.20 -10.12 8.21
CA ILE A 246 16.47 -8.74 8.63
C ILE A 246 17.95 -8.64 9.05
N PRO A 247 18.76 -7.76 8.45
CA PRO A 247 20.15 -7.60 8.84
C PRO A 247 20.25 -7.17 10.30
N VAL A 248 21.05 -7.89 11.08
CA VAL A 248 21.25 -7.57 12.50
C VAL A 248 22.34 -6.51 12.61
N CYS A 249 22.06 -5.42 13.30
CA CYS A 249 23.09 -4.43 13.61
C CYS A 249 24.07 -5.01 14.62
N GLU A 250 25.28 -5.38 14.16
CA GLU A 250 26.36 -5.89 15.02
C GLU A 250 27.01 -4.78 15.86
N ILE A 251 26.77 -3.52 15.49
CA ILE A 251 27.35 -2.36 16.16
C ILE A 251 26.69 -2.20 17.53
N GLN A 252 27.52 -1.96 18.56
CA GLN A 252 27.08 -1.64 19.91
C GLN A 252 26.02 -0.52 19.90
N PRO A 253 25.08 -0.51 20.87
CA PRO A 253 23.85 0.25 20.74
C PRO A 253 24.14 1.74 20.85
N ALA A 254 24.41 2.37 19.70
CA ALA A 254 24.36 3.78 19.49
C ALA A 254 23.18 4.01 18.56
N LEU A 255 22.24 4.84 19.01
CA LEU A 255 21.07 5.19 18.23
C LEU A 255 21.55 5.77 16.88
N PRO A 256 21.37 5.06 15.75
CA PRO A 256 21.96 5.49 14.50
C PRO A 256 21.35 6.83 14.09
N LYS A 257 22.11 7.64 13.35
CA LYS A 257 21.55 8.84 12.72
C LYS A 257 20.59 8.38 11.63
N LEU A 258 19.32 8.25 11.97
CA LEU A 258 18.24 7.91 11.06
C LEU A 258 17.94 9.12 10.16
N SER A 259 18.64 9.23 9.02
CA SER A 259 18.31 10.22 7.99
C SER A 259 17.16 9.74 7.11
N ASP A 260 17.37 8.60 6.45
CA ASP A 260 16.45 7.96 5.51
C ASP A 260 16.75 6.47 5.36
N ILE A 261 15.86 5.77 4.65
CA ILE A 261 15.92 4.32 4.49
C ILE A 261 17.16 3.84 3.73
N ASN A 262 17.67 4.61 2.75
CA ASN A 262 18.86 4.24 2.00
C ASN A 262 20.09 4.33 2.89
N CYS A 263 20.28 5.46 3.57
CA CYS A 263 21.39 5.63 4.51
C CYS A 263 21.35 4.60 5.64
N PHE A 264 20.16 4.25 6.13
CA PHE A 264 20.00 3.21 7.14
C PHE A 264 20.52 1.86 6.63
N PHE A 265 20.04 1.37 5.48
CA PHE A 265 20.48 0.09 4.94
C PHE A 265 21.96 0.08 4.54
N GLN A 266 22.48 1.18 3.98
CA GLN A 266 23.91 1.33 3.70
C GLN A 266 24.78 1.22 4.98
N SER A 267 24.24 1.62 6.14
CA SER A 267 24.99 1.57 7.40
C SER A 267 25.05 0.17 8.02
N ILE A 268 24.08 -0.70 7.72
CA ILE A 268 23.99 -2.04 8.32
C ILE A 268 24.30 -3.17 7.34
N CYS A 269 24.27 -2.90 6.03
CA CYS A 269 24.59 -3.87 5.01
C CYS A 269 25.34 -3.21 3.84
N LYS A 270 26.47 -3.82 3.44
CA LYS A 270 27.29 -3.32 2.32
C LYS A 270 26.76 -3.76 0.95
N TYR A 271 26.15 -4.93 0.88
CA TYR A 271 25.75 -5.57 -0.37
C TYR A 271 24.39 -6.24 -0.19
N LEU A 272 23.40 -5.76 -0.95
CA LEU A 272 22.07 -6.37 -1.05
C LEU A 272 21.70 -6.44 -2.52
N GLU A 273 21.19 -7.60 -2.95
CA GLU A 273 20.58 -7.72 -4.27
C GLU A 273 19.37 -6.80 -4.37
N LYS A 274 19.11 -6.22 -5.56
CA LYS A 274 18.07 -5.19 -5.73
C LYS A 274 16.69 -5.65 -5.23
N PHE A 275 16.30 -6.88 -5.55
CA PHE A 275 15.00 -7.44 -5.12
C PHE A 275 14.92 -7.59 -3.60
N GLU A 276 15.96 -8.12 -2.97
CA GLU A 276 16.06 -8.25 -1.52
C GLU A 276 16.02 -6.88 -0.84
N TYR A 277 16.75 -5.90 -1.38
CA TYR A 277 16.75 -4.53 -0.87
C TYR A 277 15.34 -3.92 -0.84
N LEU A 278 14.60 -4.03 -1.95
CA LEU A 278 13.23 -3.50 -2.03
C LEU A 278 12.31 -4.18 -1.01
N GLN A 279 12.41 -5.50 -0.85
CA GLN A 279 11.66 -6.25 0.15
C GLN A 279 11.99 -5.79 1.59
N LEU A 280 13.28 -5.61 1.90
CA LEU A 280 13.72 -5.13 3.20
C LEU A 280 13.23 -3.71 3.49
N THR A 281 13.18 -2.82 2.49
CA THR A 281 12.60 -1.48 2.69
C THR A 281 11.11 -1.51 3.01
N GLU A 282 10.35 -2.43 2.43
CA GLU A 282 8.94 -2.65 2.76
C GLU A 282 8.74 -3.27 4.14
N ILE A 283 9.63 -4.15 4.59
CA ILE A 283 9.59 -4.68 5.97
C ILE A 283 9.91 -3.57 6.98
N ALA A 284 10.91 -2.73 6.69
CA ALA A 284 11.42 -1.73 7.62
C ALA A 284 10.53 -0.49 7.75
N THR A 285 9.69 -0.20 6.76
CA THR A 285 9.01 1.10 6.67
C THR A 285 8.14 1.43 7.89
N CYS A 286 7.27 0.53 8.37
CA CYS A 286 6.42 0.79 9.54
C CYS A 286 7.24 1.03 10.83
N PRO A 287 8.11 0.10 11.25
CA PRO A 287 8.87 0.27 12.50
C PRO A 287 9.86 1.43 12.44
N LEU A 288 10.55 1.68 11.31
CA LEU A 288 11.48 2.81 11.21
C LEU A 288 10.75 4.17 11.20
N THR A 289 9.58 4.25 10.57
CA THR A 289 8.76 5.48 10.61
C THR A 289 8.27 5.76 12.04
N ALA A 290 7.81 4.72 12.74
CA ALA A 290 7.40 4.82 14.14
C ALA A 290 8.58 5.20 15.06
N LEU A 291 9.74 4.54 14.89
CA LEU A 291 10.95 4.82 15.64
C LEU A 291 11.39 6.27 15.44
N ASN A 292 11.54 6.73 14.20
CA ASN A 292 11.92 8.11 13.86
C ASN A 292 10.95 9.13 14.48
N THR A 293 9.67 8.80 14.57
CA THR A 293 8.69 9.64 15.25
C THR A 293 8.94 9.69 16.75
N ILE A 294 9.11 8.53 17.41
CA ILE A 294 9.48 8.44 18.82
C ILE A 294 10.76 9.24 19.13
N LEU A 295 11.80 9.13 18.27
CA LEU A 295 13.05 9.89 18.43
C LEU A 295 12.82 11.40 18.49
N LYS A 296 11.88 11.90 17.69
CA LYS A 296 11.58 13.33 17.56
C LYS A 296 10.61 13.82 18.63
N THR A 297 9.70 12.96 19.11
CA THR A 297 8.63 13.37 20.04
C THR A 297 8.91 13.06 21.50
N LYS A 298 9.82 12.12 21.81
CA LYS A 298 10.11 11.68 23.17
C LYS A 298 11.49 12.17 23.62
N THR A 299 11.52 13.22 24.43
CA THR A 299 12.76 13.88 24.92
C THR A 299 13.63 12.98 25.80
N GLU A 300 13.02 12.03 26.52
CA GLU A 300 13.69 11.13 27.46
C GLU A 300 13.92 9.72 26.89
N LEU A 301 14.05 9.59 25.57
CA LEU A 301 14.15 8.28 24.94
C LEU A 301 15.32 7.45 25.46
N LEU A 302 16.48 8.06 25.68
CA LEU A 302 17.68 7.35 26.15
C LEU A 302 17.52 6.80 27.57
N SER A 303 16.65 7.33 28.42
CA SER A 303 16.34 6.78 29.74
C SER A 303 15.10 5.87 29.73
N THR A 304 14.41 5.77 28.60
CA THR A 304 13.15 5.04 28.47
C THR A 304 13.39 3.52 28.47
N LYS A 305 12.87 2.85 29.49
CA LYS A 305 12.93 1.38 29.61
C LYS A 305 11.76 0.66 28.96
N LYS A 306 10.63 1.34 28.74
CA LYS A 306 9.41 0.76 28.18
C LYS A 306 8.80 1.67 27.12
N ILE A 307 8.41 1.09 26.00
CA ILE A 307 7.66 1.79 24.94
C ILE A 307 6.40 1.00 24.63
N SER A 308 5.28 1.70 24.49
CA SER A 308 4.01 1.15 24.03
C SER A 308 3.56 1.80 22.72
N LEU A 309 3.21 1.00 21.72
CA LEU A 309 2.73 1.44 20.42
C LEU A 309 1.32 0.90 20.17
N HIS A 310 0.43 1.74 19.66
CA HIS A 310 -0.82 1.29 19.06
C HIS A 310 -0.72 1.40 17.54
N ILE A 311 -0.95 0.30 16.83
CA ILE A 311 -0.98 0.23 15.38
C ILE A 311 -2.44 0.06 14.96
N VAL A 312 -3.04 1.14 14.45
CA VAL A 312 -4.47 1.22 14.17
C VAL A 312 -4.74 1.06 12.68
N GLY A 313 -5.74 0.27 12.33
CA GLY A 313 -6.00 -0.12 10.94
C GLY A 313 -5.02 -1.18 10.45
N ALA A 314 -4.48 -2.01 11.35
CA ALA A 314 -3.46 -3.00 11.00
C ALA A 314 -4.03 -4.09 10.08
N GLU A 315 -3.27 -4.44 9.04
CA GLU A 315 -3.57 -5.52 8.10
C GLU A 315 -2.67 -6.73 8.35
N SER A 316 -3.22 -7.94 8.16
CA SER A 316 -2.49 -9.19 8.42
C SER A 316 -1.24 -9.36 7.53
N ASP A 317 -1.33 -8.91 6.29
CA ASP A 317 -0.27 -9.08 5.28
C ASP A 317 0.80 -7.98 5.32
N PHE A 318 0.65 -6.96 6.19
CA PHE A 318 1.57 -5.82 6.23
C PHE A 318 2.07 -5.45 7.62
N GLU A 319 1.26 -4.87 8.51
CA GLU A 319 1.74 -4.44 9.82
C GLU A 319 2.13 -5.63 10.70
N THR A 320 1.35 -6.71 10.64
CA THR A 320 1.58 -7.92 11.44
C THR A 320 2.46 -8.96 10.76
N SER A 321 2.81 -8.79 9.48
CA SER A 321 3.80 -9.65 8.84
C SER A 321 5.20 -9.34 9.34
N ASN A 322 6.04 -10.37 9.48
CA ASN A 322 7.40 -10.26 10.02
C ASN A 322 7.45 -9.56 11.40
N LEU A 323 6.73 -10.07 12.41
CA LEU A 323 6.65 -9.46 13.74
C LEU A 323 8.05 -9.17 14.35
N GLU A 324 9.05 -9.98 14.02
CA GLU A 324 10.45 -9.81 14.42
C GLU A 324 11.03 -8.44 14.03
N LYS A 325 10.49 -7.77 13.00
CA LYS A 325 10.90 -6.41 12.60
C LYS A 325 10.80 -5.42 13.75
N TRP A 326 9.78 -5.54 14.60
CA TRP A 326 9.59 -4.64 15.74
C TRP A 326 10.66 -4.86 16.79
N GLU A 327 11.08 -6.10 17.04
CA GLU A 327 12.23 -6.40 17.90
C GLU A 327 13.51 -5.78 17.32
N TYR A 328 13.84 -6.07 16.06
CA TYR A 328 15.11 -5.65 15.47
C TYR A 328 15.22 -4.12 15.41
N TYR A 329 14.17 -3.40 15.02
CA TYR A 329 14.27 -1.96 14.87
C TYR A 329 14.08 -1.18 16.18
N PHE A 330 13.41 -1.73 17.21
CA PHE A 330 13.29 -1.03 18.51
C PHE A 330 14.29 -1.54 19.54
N LEU A 331 14.31 -2.85 19.83
CA LEU A 331 15.11 -3.40 20.92
C LEU A 331 16.61 -3.39 20.61
N HIS A 332 17.03 -3.49 19.33
CA HIS A 332 18.45 -3.42 18.99
C HIS A 332 18.93 -1.97 18.82
N LEU A 333 18.09 -1.07 18.29
CA LEU A 333 18.47 0.32 18.01
C LEU A 333 18.33 1.26 19.21
N ILE A 334 17.41 0.97 20.15
CA ILE A 334 17.24 1.76 21.38
C ILE A 334 18.03 1.08 22.51
N PRO A 335 19.14 1.68 22.98
CA PRO A 335 20.09 1.00 23.87
C PRO A 335 19.46 0.51 25.17
N ASN A 336 18.74 1.39 25.85
CA ASN A 336 18.21 1.17 27.20
C ASN A 336 16.77 0.66 27.24
N LEU A 337 16.18 0.35 26.07
CA LEU A 337 14.83 -0.21 26.00
C LEU A 337 14.86 -1.67 26.49
N GLU A 338 14.11 -1.95 27.55
CA GLU A 338 13.96 -3.28 28.17
C GLU A 338 12.68 -3.98 27.67
N HIS A 339 11.63 -3.21 27.37
CA HIS A 339 10.35 -3.77 26.95
C HIS A 339 9.66 -2.96 25.86
N LEU A 340 9.20 -3.63 24.81
CA LEU A 340 8.33 -3.07 23.78
C LEU A 340 6.96 -3.74 23.82
N GLN A 341 5.89 -2.97 23.99
CA GLN A 341 4.52 -3.41 23.81
C GLN A 341 4.00 -2.89 22.48
N VAL A 342 3.51 -3.76 21.61
CA VAL A 342 2.85 -3.37 20.36
C VAL A 342 1.43 -3.94 20.34
N GLU A 343 0.44 -3.06 20.28
CA GLU A 343 -0.97 -3.42 20.18
C GLU A 343 -1.42 -3.20 18.72
N PHE A 344 -1.75 -4.26 17.99
CA PHE A 344 -2.30 -4.19 16.64
C PHE A 344 -3.83 -4.23 16.69
N ILE A 345 -4.47 -3.25 16.05
CA ILE A 345 -5.92 -3.08 16.07
C ILE A 345 -6.45 -2.92 14.65
N GLY A 346 -7.36 -3.78 14.25
CA GLY A 346 -8.01 -3.71 12.94
C GLY A 346 -9.17 -4.70 12.84
N PRO A 347 -10.31 -4.33 12.23
CA PRO A 347 -11.48 -5.22 12.10
C PRO A 347 -11.26 -6.38 11.12
N GLU A 348 -10.15 -6.35 10.36
CA GLU A 348 -9.80 -7.37 9.36
C GLU A 348 -8.69 -8.31 9.83
N LEU A 349 -8.21 -8.15 11.08
CA LEU A 349 -7.18 -9.02 11.64
C LEU A 349 -7.72 -10.42 11.89
N ASN A 350 -7.05 -11.44 11.37
CA ASN A 350 -7.38 -12.85 11.64
C ASN A 350 -6.90 -13.33 13.03
N ALA A 351 -7.16 -12.55 14.08
CA ALA A 351 -6.73 -12.86 15.45
C ALA A 351 -7.93 -13.24 16.34
N LYS A 352 -7.81 -14.38 17.03
CA LYS A 352 -8.49 -14.56 18.33
C LYS A 352 -7.71 -13.68 19.31
N THR A 353 -8.39 -12.86 20.09
CA THR A 353 -7.78 -11.89 21.02
C THR A 353 -6.84 -12.60 22.01
N GLU A 354 -5.56 -12.74 21.67
CA GLU A 354 -4.59 -13.49 22.46
C GLU A 354 -3.30 -12.69 22.64
N ASN A 355 -2.75 -12.75 23.85
CA ASN A 355 -1.39 -12.30 24.12
C ASN A 355 -0.44 -13.38 23.60
N GLU A 356 0.17 -13.17 22.44
CA GLU A 356 1.20 -14.08 21.97
C GLU A 356 2.48 -13.83 22.75
N LYS A 357 2.96 -14.86 23.46
CA LYS A 357 4.30 -14.83 24.05
C LYS A 357 5.31 -14.97 22.94
N TYR A 358 5.89 -13.85 22.54
CA TYR A 358 6.94 -13.81 21.53
C TYR A 358 8.31 -14.06 22.19
N THR A 359 9.07 -15.00 21.64
CA THR A 359 10.45 -15.26 22.08
C THR A 359 11.40 -14.37 21.29
N VAL A 360 12.04 -13.43 21.98
CA VAL A 360 13.08 -12.56 21.40
C VAL A 360 14.31 -13.36 20.97
N CYS A 361 15.14 -12.75 20.11
CA CYS A 361 16.42 -13.33 19.70
C CYS A 361 17.38 -13.53 20.89
N LYS A 362 18.39 -14.37 20.69
CA LYS A 362 19.39 -14.71 21.73
C LYS A 362 20.05 -13.46 22.34
N GLN A 363 20.38 -12.45 21.52
CA GLN A 363 21.03 -11.23 22.00
C GLN A 363 20.11 -10.40 22.90
N CYS A 364 18.85 -10.22 22.51
CA CYS A 364 17.84 -9.56 23.33
C CYS A 364 17.57 -10.32 24.63
N LEU A 365 17.50 -11.66 24.57
CA LEU A 365 17.30 -12.50 25.74
C LEU A 365 18.44 -12.33 26.77
N ILE A 366 19.71 -12.37 26.32
CA ILE A 366 20.88 -12.14 27.18
C ILE A 366 20.87 -10.73 27.78
N ARG A 367 20.39 -9.74 27.04
CA ARG A 367 20.22 -8.35 27.49
C ARG A 367 18.95 -8.13 28.34
N ASN A 368 18.24 -9.19 28.70
CA ASN A 368 16.99 -9.16 29.46
C ASN A 368 15.91 -8.25 28.83
N LYS A 369 15.87 -8.20 27.50
CA LYS A 369 14.87 -7.46 26.73
C LYS A 369 13.67 -8.35 26.42
N SER A 370 12.51 -7.74 26.24
CA SER A 370 11.27 -8.45 25.91
C SER A 370 10.39 -7.64 24.98
N ILE A 371 9.55 -8.33 24.22
CA ILE A 371 8.51 -7.74 23.38
C ILE A 371 7.19 -8.47 23.63
N SER A 372 6.08 -7.74 23.55
CA SER A 372 4.74 -8.31 23.71
C SER A 372 3.82 -7.76 22.65
N PHE A 373 3.11 -8.68 22.00
CA PHE A 373 2.13 -8.38 20.97
C PHE A 373 0.73 -8.63 21.50
N LYS A 374 -0.18 -7.70 21.23
CA LYS A 374 -1.60 -7.86 21.51
C LYS A 374 -2.39 -7.52 20.26
N PHE A 375 -3.34 -8.38 19.92
CA PHE A 375 -4.13 -8.24 18.70
C PHE A 375 -5.59 -8.00 19.07
N TYR A 376 -6.21 -7.02 18.40
CA TYR A 376 -7.62 -6.72 18.53
C TYR A 376 -8.28 -6.77 17.15
N ASN A 377 -9.05 -7.83 16.89
CA ASN A 377 -9.99 -7.87 15.78
C ASN A 377 -11.23 -7.03 16.13
N ASN A 378 -11.08 -5.71 16.08
CA ASN A 378 -12.17 -4.75 16.26
C ASN A 378 -11.77 -3.35 15.78
N LEU A 379 -12.73 -2.43 15.75
CA LEU A 379 -12.50 -1.01 15.55
C LEU A 379 -11.81 -0.41 16.79
N TYR A 380 -10.93 0.57 16.57
CA TYR A 380 -10.12 1.14 17.64
C TYR A 380 -10.93 1.69 18.80
N HIS A 381 -11.98 2.46 18.51
CA HIS A 381 -12.85 3.05 19.54
C HIS A 381 -13.70 2.03 20.31
N LEU A 382 -13.80 0.78 19.84
CA LEU A 382 -14.55 -0.31 20.50
C LEU A 382 -13.64 -1.21 21.36
N CYS A 383 -12.33 -1.07 21.25
CA CYS A 383 -11.38 -1.86 22.03
C CYS A 383 -11.29 -1.35 23.48
N SER A 384 -11.67 -2.18 24.45
CA SER A 384 -11.49 -1.91 25.88
C SER A 384 -10.14 -2.42 26.39
N GLY A 385 -9.65 -1.84 27.50
CA GLY A 385 -8.44 -2.33 28.19
C GLY A 385 -7.12 -1.99 27.50
N LYS A 386 -7.13 -1.01 26.59
CA LYS A 386 -5.93 -0.42 25.98
C LYS A 386 -5.26 0.53 26.98
N SER A 387 -3.95 0.40 27.14
CA SER A 387 -3.17 1.36 27.93
C SER A 387 -2.93 2.66 27.14
N LYS A 388 -2.40 3.71 27.78
CA LYS A 388 -1.98 4.91 27.03
C LYS A 388 -0.69 4.59 26.26
N PRO A 389 -0.67 4.70 24.93
CA PRO A 389 0.53 4.42 24.16
C PRO A 389 1.50 5.60 24.21
N ASP A 390 2.77 5.36 23.91
CA ASP A 390 3.75 6.40 23.61
C ASP A 390 3.56 6.99 22.21
N LEU A 391 3.02 6.20 21.28
CA LEU A 391 2.71 6.62 19.91
C LEU A 391 1.54 5.80 19.35
N VAL A 392 0.59 6.49 18.72
CA VAL A 392 -0.41 5.86 17.86
C VAL A 392 0.12 5.96 16.42
N CYS A 393 0.20 4.84 15.72
CA CYS A 393 0.53 4.78 14.29
C CYS A 393 -0.71 4.35 13.52
N VAL A 394 -1.00 5.06 12.44
CA VAL A 394 -2.06 4.71 11.49
C VAL A 394 -1.44 4.77 10.10
N PHE A 395 -1.15 3.60 9.53
CA PHE A 395 -0.37 3.49 8.30
C PHE A 395 -1.30 3.39 7.08
N ASN A 396 -1.12 4.27 6.10
CA ASN A 396 -1.94 4.34 4.87
C ASN A 396 -3.47 4.21 5.08
N PRO A 397 -4.08 4.89 6.08
CA PRO A 397 -5.43 4.58 6.54
C PRO A 397 -6.58 5.07 5.65
N GLY A 398 -6.35 6.11 4.84
CA GLY A 398 -7.39 6.87 4.17
C GLY A 398 -8.43 7.42 5.15
N LEU A 399 -8.01 8.15 6.20
CA LEU A 399 -8.92 8.72 7.21
C LEU A 399 -10.03 9.58 6.60
N TYR A 400 -9.74 10.24 5.47
CA TYR A 400 -10.69 11.07 4.71
C TYR A 400 -11.91 10.30 4.20
N ARG A 401 -11.84 8.96 4.09
CA ARG A 401 -12.92 8.15 3.51
C ARG A 401 -14.09 8.05 4.47
N SER A 402 -15.29 8.38 3.98
CA SER A 402 -16.55 8.24 4.72
C SER A 402 -17.20 6.86 4.59
N THR A 403 -16.60 5.97 3.80
CA THR A 403 -17.06 4.59 3.58
C THR A 403 -15.88 3.66 3.79
N GLY A 404 -15.64 3.32 5.06
CA GLY A 404 -14.61 2.37 5.47
C GLY A 404 -15.20 0.97 5.64
N PHE A 405 -14.99 0.38 6.82
CA PHE A 405 -15.44 -0.97 7.13
C PHE A 405 -16.98 -1.11 7.04
N ASN A 406 -17.45 -2.16 6.36
CA ASN A 406 -18.88 -2.40 6.07
C ASN A 406 -19.62 -1.21 5.41
N GLY A 407 -18.90 -0.37 4.65
CA GLY A 407 -19.49 0.78 3.95
C GLY A 407 -19.89 1.94 4.87
N ALA A 408 -19.48 1.92 6.14
CA ALA A 408 -19.76 2.97 7.12
C ALA A 408 -18.51 3.79 7.43
N ASP A 409 -18.70 5.02 7.94
CA ASP A 409 -17.61 5.81 8.50
C ASP A 409 -17.22 5.30 9.90
N THR A 410 -16.24 4.41 9.93
CA THR A 410 -15.66 3.89 11.17
C THR A 410 -14.45 4.68 11.66
N TRP A 411 -13.96 5.64 10.85
CA TRP A 411 -12.79 6.45 11.17
C TRP A 411 -13.13 7.59 12.11
N SER A 412 -14.25 8.29 11.92
CA SER A 412 -14.66 9.42 12.77
C SER A 412 -14.59 9.14 14.29
N PRO A 413 -15.22 8.08 14.82
CA PRO A 413 -15.08 7.73 16.25
C PRO A 413 -13.66 7.28 16.63
N SER A 414 -12.94 6.63 15.71
CA SER A 414 -11.54 6.20 15.94
C SER A 414 -10.58 7.39 16.03
N ILE A 415 -10.74 8.42 15.19
CA ILE A 415 -10.01 9.70 15.22
C ILE A 415 -10.21 10.38 16.57
N THR A 416 -11.46 10.48 17.02
CA THR A 416 -11.76 11.05 18.33
C THR A 416 -11.07 10.27 19.46
N ASN A 417 -11.11 8.93 19.41
CA ASN A 417 -10.52 8.07 20.43
C ASN A 417 -8.98 8.14 20.45
N MET A 418 -8.31 8.18 19.29
CA MET A 418 -6.84 8.25 19.24
C MET A 418 -6.31 9.58 19.78
N LEU A 419 -6.97 10.70 19.45
CA LEU A 419 -6.59 12.03 19.93
C LEU A 419 -6.86 12.23 21.44
N ALA A 420 -7.76 11.43 22.03
CA ALA A 420 -8.09 11.52 23.46
C ALA A 420 -6.94 11.08 24.38
N TYR A 421 -6.02 10.24 23.91
CA TYR A 421 -4.86 9.81 24.72
C TYR A 421 -3.83 10.92 24.97
N GLY A 422 -3.83 11.97 24.12
CA GLY A 422 -2.80 13.03 24.13
C GLY A 422 -1.40 12.55 23.72
N SER A 423 -1.28 11.30 23.28
CA SER A 423 -0.08 10.76 22.65
C SER A 423 0.04 11.29 21.22
N PRO A 424 1.26 11.46 20.67
CA PRO A 424 1.41 11.76 19.24
C PRO A 424 0.68 10.74 18.37
N VAL A 425 0.12 11.21 17.26
CA VAL A 425 -0.50 10.34 16.24
C VAL A 425 0.30 10.47 14.94
N LEU A 426 1.00 9.41 14.56
CA LEU A 426 1.66 9.27 13.27
C LEU A 426 0.65 8.78 12.24
N VAL A 427 0.48 9.53 11.16
CA VAL A 427 -0.33 9.14 10.00
C VAL A 427 0.57 9.11 8.78
N THR A 428 0.44 8.06 7.96
CA THR A 428 1.13 7.95 6.67
C THR A 428 0.16 7.78 5.52
N GLU A 429 0.53 8.15 4.31
CA GLU A 429 -0.32 8.01 3.12
C GLU A 429 0.46 7.71 1.84
N TYR A 430 -0.25 7.25 0.80
CA TYR A 430 0.34 6.95 -0.49
C TYR A 430 0.65 8.20 -1.30
N THR A 431 -0.14 9.25 -1.15
CA THR A 431 -0.01 10.49 -1.93
C THR A 431 -0.09 11.73 -1.05
N GLN A 432 0.45 12.84 -1.54
CA GLN A 432 0.36 14.14 -0.85
C GLN A 432 -1.10 14.61 -0.75
N LYS A 433 -1.91 14.31 -1.77
CA LYS A 433 -3.34 14.65 -1.77
C LYS A 433 -4.07 13.95 -0.63
N GLU A 434 -3.84 12.65 -0.46
CA GLU A 434 -4.50 11.85 0.58
C GLU A 434 -4.11 12.32 1.98
N ILE A 435 -2.82 12.58 2.25
CA ILE A 435 -2.41 13.06 3.59
C ILE A 435 -3.02 14.43 3.92
N LEU A 436 -3.20 15.31 2.93
CA LEU A 436 -3.84 16.61 3.12
C LEU A 436 -5.34 16.47 3.42
N MET A 437 -6.03 15.55 2.73
CA MET A 437 -7.43 15.24 3.00
C MET A 437 -7.62 14.61 4.39
N ASP A 438 -6.67 13.78 4.84
CA ASP A 438 -6.65 13.23 6.20
C ASP A 438 -6.50 14.33 7.25
N ILE A 439 -5.56 15.26 7.06
CA ILE A 439 -5.37 16.41 7.95
C ILE A 439 -6.64 17.28 8.01
N GLU A 440 -7.30 17.52 6.88
CA GLU A 440 -8.56 18.26 6.83
C GLU A 440 -9.65 17.51 7.61
N ARG A 441 -9.77 16.19 7.42
CA ARG A 441 -10.73 15.34 8.14
C ARG A 441 -10.51 15.37 9.64
N VAL A 442 -9.27 15.29 10.09
CA VAL A 442 -8.94 15.35 11.52
C VAL A 442 -9.23 16.74 12.09
N ASN A 443 -8.88 17.82 11.38
CA ASN A 443 -9.17 19.19 11.82
C ASN A 443 -10.67 19.49 11.93
N ALA A 444 -11.51 18.85 11.10
CA ALA A 444 -12.96 18.93 11.23
C ALA A 444 -13.49 18.31 12.53
N THR A 445 -12.74 17.39 13.14
CA THR A 445 -13.08 16.75 14.43
C THR A 445 -12.49 17.53 15.60
N ARG A 446 -11.22 17.90 15.51
CA ARG A 446 -10.49 18.64 16.54
C ARG A 446 -9.34 19.40 15.87
N GLN A 447 -9.22 20.69 16.16
CA GLN A 447 -8.09 21.46 15.68
C GLN A 447 -6.79 20.88 16.27
N ILE A 448 -5.89 20.45 15.39
CA ILE A 448 -4.61 19.84 15.74
C ILE A 448 -3.46 20.77 15.36
N LEU A 449 -2.38 20.72 16.14
CA LEU A 449 -1.10 21.31 15.77
C LEU A 449 -0.20 20.20 15.24
N LEU A 450 0.24 20.30 14.00
CA LEU A 450 1.18 19.34 13.45
C LEU A 450 2.55 19.50 14.12
N LYS A 451 3.05 18.42 14.71
CA LYS A 451 4.41 18.32 15.24
C LYS A 451 5.44 18.13 14.13
N SER A 452 5.04 17.49 13.03
CA SER A 452 5.85 17.36 11.81
C SER A 452 4.97 17.04 10.59
N GLY A 453 5.49 17.34 9.39
CA GLY A 453 4.78 17.13 8.13
C GLY A 453 3.59 18.09 7.92
N PRO A 454 2.78 17.89 6.87
CA PRO A 454 2.87 16.79 5.90
C PRO A 454 4.11 16.90 5.01
N SER A 455 4.84 15.79 4.87
CA SER A 455 6.04 15.71 4.02
C SER A 455 6.28 14.29 3.52
N ARG A 456 7.23 14.13 2.60
CA ARG A 456 7.76 12.81 2.23
C ARG A 456 8.28 12.10 3.48
N ASN A 457 7.95 10.82 3.61
CA ASN A 457 8.48 9.99 4.68
C ASN A 457 9.88 9.49 4.29
N PRO A 458 10.93 9.85 5.04
CA PRO A 458 12.28 9.36 4.76
C PRO A 458 12.43 7.84 4.94
N PHE A 459 11.47 7.20 5.61
CA PHE A 459 11.43 5.75 5.83
C PHE A 459 10.30 5.06 5.06
N SER A 460 9.80 5.66 3.98
CA SER A 460 8.86 4.99 3.09
C SER A 460 9.48 3.76 2.44
N SER A 461 8.67 2.76 2.09
CA SER A 461 9.14 1.66 1.24
C SER A 461 9.64 2.21 -0.11
N LEU A 462 10.62 1.53 -0.70
CA LEU A 462 11.05 1.78 -2.08
C LEU A 462 10.47 0.78 -3.06
N LYS A 463 9.71 -0.21 -2.57
CA LYS A 463 9.07 -1.24 -3.40
C LYS A 463 7.82 -0.65 -4.08
N PRO A 464 7.80 -0.56 -5.42
CA PRO A 464 6.67 0.00 -6.13
C PRO A 464 5.48 -0.96 -6.13
N SER A 465 4.27 -0.41 -6.22
CA SER A 465 3.02 -1.11 -6.55
C SER A 465 2.17 -0.25 -7.48
N LEU A 466 1.34 -0.85 -8.33
CA LEU A 466 0.43 -0.08 -9.18
C LEU A 466 -0.69 0.54 -8.35
N ASN A 467 -1.00 1.80 -8.63
CA ASN A 467 -2.12 2.52 -8.04
C ASN A 467 -3.37 2.36 -8.90
N PHE A 468 -4.52 2.23 -8.26
CA PHE A 468 -5.82 2.27 -8.94
C PHE A 468 -6.82 3.26 -8.35
N VAL A 469 -6.51 3.79 -7.16
CA VAL A 469 -7.37 4.69 -6.38
C VAL A 469 -7.08 6.15 -6.70
N SER A 470 -5.87 6.50 -7.08
CA SER A 470 -5.48 7.87 -7.45
C SER A 470 -4.42 7.84 -8.55
N ASP A 471 -4.63 6.94 -9.53
CA ASP A 471 -3.70 6.65 -10.61
C ASP A 471 -3.46 7.83 -11.56
N GLU A 472 -4.35 8.82 -11.54
CA GLU A 472 -4.16 10.13 -12.17
C GLU A 472 -3.10 11.00 -11.48
N GLU A 473 -2.97 10.89 -10.16
CA GLU A 473 -1.98 11.64 -9.36
C GLU A 473 -0.64 10.90 -9.38
N SER A 474 -0.68 9.60 -9.14
CA SER A 474 0.51 8.74 -9.05
C SER A 474 0.14 7.33 -9.53
N PRO A 475 0.53 6.89 -10.74
CA PRO A 475 0.20 5.56 -11.25
C PRO A 475 0.94 4.44 -10.51
N VAL A 476 1.98 4.79 -9.74
CA VAL A 476 2.72 3.90 -8.85
C VAL A 476 2.65 4.45 -7.43
N ILE A 477 2.55 3.58 -6.43
CA ILE A 477 2.52 3.93 -5.01
C ILE A 477 3.58 3.14 -4.25
N PHE A 478 3.97 3.70 -3.10
CA PHE A 478 4.89 3.11 -2.15
C PHE A 478 4.25 3.14 -0.77
N LYS A 479 4.45 2.09 0.02
CA LYS A 479 3.90 2.06 1.38
C LYS A 479 4.54 3.15 2.25
N ASN A 480 3.69 3.82 3.03
CA ASN A 480 4.04 4.93 3.92
C ASN A 480 4.79 6.08 3.22
N TYR A 481 4.38 6.52 2.03
CA TYR A 481 5.16 7.44 1.20
C TYR A 481 5.22 8.88 1.73
N PHE A 482 4.10 9.36 2.29
CA PHE A 482 3.98 10.63 2.99
C PHE A 482 3.69 10.38 4.46
N HIS A 483 4.01 11.34 5.31
CA HIS A 483 3.63 11.28 6.71
C HIS A 483 3.33 12.65 7.29
N CYS A 484 2.56 12.66 8.38
CA CYS A 484 2.49 13.77 9.33
C CYS A 484 2.39 13.22 10.76
N VAL A 485 2.70 14.07 11.74
CA VAL A 485 2.57 13.73 13.16
C VAL A 485 1.74 14.80 13.84
N MET A 486 0.66 14.38 14.48
CA MET A 486 -0.33 15.22 15.15
C MET A 486 -0.12 15.25 16.67
#